data_AF-A0A352XMC0-F1
#
_entry.id   AF-A0A352XMC0-F1
#
_cell.length_a   1.000
_cell.length_b   1.000
_cell.length_c   1.000
_cell.angle_alpha   90.00
_cell.angle_beta   90.00
_cell.angle_gamma   90.00
#
_symmetry.space_group_name_H-M   'P 1'
#
loop_
_entity.id
_entity.type
_entity.pdbx_description
1 polymer ?
#
loop_
_entity_poly.entity_id
_entity_poly.type
_entity_poly.pdbx_seq_one_letter_code
_entity_poly.pdbx_strand_id
1 'polypeptide(L)'
;MSQQEVIIATFIDRWERSAAAERANYQMFLSELCALLEVAPPNPTTADPEKNLYVFDRAITRTNPDGTAVTNYIDLYKAGHFVCETKQGSSEIIAEEDAAKPSSTKLGHGKRGSAAFDKALERAYNQGRDYITSLPANHGRPPFLIVCDVGYSIDLYAEFTCTGGRYERFPDPKNHRILLADLHRPEIRERLRAVFTDPHSLDPSKKAAEVTRDIADRLAKLAKSLEAAGHDPQVIAGFLQRSLFTMFAEDIGLLPENGFKDILEKVKDSPHGFVPLVTALWKEMATGTSYSTLLMKEIAHFNGGLFENTTALPLNHGQLSMLIDAAGTDWSGVEPSIFGTLLTRALDSRERHKLGAEYTPRSYVERLIRPTIIEPLRDEWESVRIAAAKLHADAEILEVQADLRQQEMNALGTTKEAQAIGTERNKLLADAKKKDAEALKLVTAFHRHLCGIKVLDPACGTANFLYVTLEHMKRLEAEVLELVTALGGDATFEMNEYKVRPEQFLGLELSHNAVAIAQLVLWIGYFQWQRKTTGKADTGDRPLLPKTQSIRQQDAVLAYDEKIPRIDEETGKILTIWDGHSTKPHPVTGKEVPDESARTVLFDYINPRRA
;
A
#
# COMPACT_ATOMS: atom_id res chain seq x y z
N MET A 1 32.44 -24.83 1.90
CA MET A 1 31.04 -24.49 2.22
C MET A 1 30.90 -24.43 3.73
N SER A 2 30.15 -23.46 4.27
CA SER A 2 29.86 -23.45 5.72
C SER A 2 28.98 -24.66 6.08
N GLN A 3 28.98 -25.10 7.33
CA GLN A 3 28.14 -26.22 7.78
C GLN A 3 26.64 -25.95 7.53
N GLN A 4 26.22 -24.69 7.69
CA GLN A 4 24.85 -24.26 7.40
C GLN A 4 24.51 -24.37 5.91
N GLU A 5 25.44 -24.03 5.02
CA GLU A 5 25.24 -24.13 3.57
C GLU A 5 25.08 -25.58 3.11
N VAL A 6 25.80 -26.52 3.75
CA VAL A 6 25.65 -27.96 3.49
C VAL A 6 24.27 -28.45 3.93
N ILE A 7 23.77 -28.01 5.09
CA ILE A 7 22.43 -28.37 5.58
C ILE A 7 21.36 -27.86 4.61
N ILE A 8 21.46 -26.61 4.17
CA ILE A 8 20.53 -26.00 3.21
C ILE A 8 20.53 -26.77 1.88
N ALA A 9 21.71 -27.00 1.30
CA ALA A 9 21.83 -27.74 0.04
C ALA A 9 21.27 -29.16 0.15
N THR A 10 21.53 -29.84 1.28
CA THR A 10 21.01 -31.20 1.54
C THR A 10 19.50 -31.21 1.65
N PHE A 11 18.91 -30.22 2.34
CA PHE A 11 17.46 -30.07 2.45
C PHE A 11 16.81 -29.86 1.07
N ILE A 12 17.34 -28.92 0.28
CA ILE A 12 16.81 -28.60 -1.05
C ILE A 12 16.91 -29.83 -1.97
N ASP A 13 18.08 -30.46 -2.06
CA ASP A 13 18.31 -31.62 -2.93
C ASP A 13 17.39 -32.81 -2.58
N ARG A 14 17.16 -33.04 -1.28
CA ARG A 14 16.25 -34.10 -0.82
C ARG A 14 14.81 -33.84 -1.26
N TRP A 15 14.33 -32.60 -1.10
CA TRP A 15 12.92 -32.29 -1.28
C TRP A 15 12.55 -31.98 -2.73
N GLU A 16 13.46 -31.44 -3.55
CA GLU A 16 13.26 -31.30 -4.99
C GLU A 16 13.11 -32.66 -5.70
N ARG A 17 13.81 -33.70 -5.22
CA ARG A 17 13.74 -35.07 -5.76
C ARG A 17 12.50 -35.85 -5.34
N SER A 18 11.74 -35.38 -4.35
CA SER A 18 10.68 -36.14 -3.67
C SER A 18 9.32 -36.19 -4.40
N ALA A 19 9.28 -35.86 -5.70
CA ALA A 19 8.10 -35.47 -6.49
C ALA A 19 6.91 -36.47 -6.64
N ALA A 20 6.79 -37.53 -5.84
CA ALA A 20 5.88 -38.66 -6.14
C ALA A 20 4.89 -39.15 -5.05
N ALA A 21 4.71 -38.52 -3.88
CA ALA A 21 3.62 -38.94 -2.96
C ALA A 21 3.08 -37.86 -1.98
N GLU A 22 1.91 -37.29 -2.30
CA GLU A 22 1.26 -36.13 -1.68
C GLU A 22 0.98 -36.16 -0.17
N ARG A 23 0.28 -37.18 0.33
CA ARG A 23 -0.28 -37.13 1.69
C ARG A 23 0.68 -37.58 2.79
N ALA A 24 1.77 -38.25 2.44
CA ALA A 24 2.66 -38.87 3.42
C ALA A 24 3.79 -37.94 3.89
N ASN A 25 4.09 -36.88 3.14
CA ASN A 25 5.38 -36.18 3.27
C ASN A 25 5.29 -34.74 3.76
N TYR A 26 4.13 -34.09 3.72
CA TYR A 26 4.02 -32.67 4.07
C TYR A 26 4.43 -32.39 5.54
N GLN A 27 4.04 -33.26 6.49
CA GLN A 27 4.43 -33.13 7.90
C GLN A 27 5.94 -33.26 8.08
N MET A 28 6.57 -34.20 7.36
CA MET A 28 8.02 -34.39 7.38
C MET A 28 8.75 -33.20 6.77
N PHE A 29 8.28 -32.70 5.61
CA PHE A 29 8.83 -31.51 4.96
C PHE A 29 8.78 -30.29 5.88
N LEU A 30 7.60 -30.00 6.44
CA LEU A 30 7.42 -28.83 7.31
C LEU A 30 8.18 -28.96 8.62
N SER A 31 8.33 -30.17 9.17
CA SER A 31 9.15 -30.40 10.37
C SER A 31 10.64 -30.16 10.09
N GLU A 32 11.15 -30.65 8.95
CA GLU A 32 12.54 -30.40 8.53
C GLU A 32 12.77 -28.93 8.16
N LEU A 33 11.77 -28.26 7.58
CA LEU A 33 11.81 -26.83 7.35
C LEU A 33 11.88 -26.05 8.68
N CYS A 34 11.12 -26.45 9.71
CA CYS A 34 11.21 -25.85 11.04
C CYS A 34 12.63 -25.99 11.62
N ALA A 35 13.24 -27.16 11.47
CA ALA A 35 14.62 -27.40 11.90
C ALA A 35 15.62 -26.53 11.11
N LEU A 36 15.45 -26.40 9.80
CA LEU A 36 16.28 -25.54 8.94
C LEU A 36 16.18 -24.05 9.34
N LEU A 37 14.99 -23.60 9.71
CA LEU A 37 14.72 -22.22 10.13
C LEU A 37 15.07 -21.97 11.60
N GLU A 38 15.44 -23.02 12.36
CA GLU A 38 15.73 -22.96 13.79
C GLU A 38 14.53 -22.48 14.62
N VAL A 39 13.31 -22.91 14.25
CA VAL A 39 12.07 -22.59 14.96
C VAL A 39 11.50 -23.83 15.65
N ALA A 40 10.69 -23.61 16.69
CA ALA A 40 10.03 -24.70 17.41
C ALA A 40 9.17 -25.55 16.46
N PRO A 41 9.18 -26.88 16.56
CA PRO A 41 8.30 -27.74 15.77
C PRO A 41 6.84 -27.72 16.29
N PRO A 42 5.86 -28.14 15.49
CA PRO A 42 4.47 -28.26 15.91
C PRO A 42 4.29 -29.31 17.01
N ASN A 43 3.31 -29.11 17.89
CA ASN A 43 2.95 -30.06 18.93
C ASN A 43 2.04 -31.18 18.38
N PRO A 44 1.99 -32.35 19.05
CA PRO A 44 0.99 -33.38 18.77
C PRO A 44 -0.44 -32.85 18.99
N THR A 45 -1.34 -33.20 18.08
CA THR A 45 -2.77 -32.85 18.17
C THR A 45 -3.42 -33.55 19.34
N THR A 46 -4.19 -32.80 20.12
CA THR A 46 -4.94 -33.31 21.28
C THR A 46 -6.44 -33.38 20.97
N ALA A 47 -7.18 -34.14 21.78
CA ALA A 47 -8.64 -34.24 21.67
C ALA A 47 -9.37 -32.92 21.99
N ASP A 48 -8.68 -31.96 22.62
CA ASP A 48 -9.21 -30.65 22.97
C ASP A 48 -8.81 -29.62 21.89
N PRO A 49 -9.76 -29.16 21.05
CA PRO A 49 -9.49 -28.17 20.01
C PRO A 49 -8.81 -26.90 20.54
N GLU A 50 -9.17 -26.44 21.74
CA GLU A 50 -8.65 -25.17 22.28
C GLU A 50 -7.15 -25.24 22.62
N LYS A 51 -6.61 -26.43 22.85
CA LYS A 51 -5.18 -26.65 23.13
C LYS A 51 -4.34 -26.79 21.87
N ASN A 52 -4.99 -26.97 20.71
CA ASN A 52 -4.34 -27.18 19.44
C ASN A 52 -3.92 -25.84 18.80
N LEU A 53 -3.06 -25.08 19.52
CA LEU A 53 -2.60 -23.74 19.14
C LEU A 53 -1.39 -23.75 18.19
N TYR A 54 -0.65 -24.86 18.12
CA TYR A 54 0.40 -25.04 17.13
C TYR A 54 0.53 -26.54 16.80
N VAL A 55 -0.18 -27.01 15.77
CA VAL A 55 -0.32 -28.44 15.46
C VAL A 55 -0.47 -28.68 13.95
N PHE A 56 -0.19 -29.90 13.52
CA PHE A 56 -0.63 -30.43 12.23
C PHE A 56 -2.11 -30.86 12.27
N ASP A 57 -2.76 -30.91 11.12
CA ASP A 57 -4.15 -31.38 10.96
C ASP A 57 -5.11 -30.75 11.99
N ARG A 58 -5.11 -29.41 12.09
CA ARG A 58 -6.00 -28.70 13.01
C ARG A 58 -7.44 -28.83 12.52
N ALA A 59 -8.26 -29.56 13.27
CA ALA A 59 -9.68 -29.70 12.98
C ALA A 59 -10.41 -28.34 13.08
N ILE A 60 -11.24 -28.03 12.09
CA ILE A 60 -12.15 -26.88 12.04
C ILE A 60 -13.53 -27.36 11.65
N THR A 61 -14.53 -26.99 12.44
CA THR A 61 -15.92 -27.33 12.15
C THR A 61 -16.62 -26.12 11.54
N ARG A 62 -17.14 -26.26 10.32
CA ARG A 62 -17.99 -25.26 9.69
C ARG A 62 -19.44 -25.69 9.76
N THR A 63 -20.29 -24.88 10.36
CA THR A 63 -21.74 -25.08 10.34
C THR A 63 -22.32 -24.40 9.11
N ASN A 64 -22.96 -25.17 8.24
CA ASN A 64 -23.67 -24.68 7.08
C ASN A 64 -25.01 -24.04 7.50
N PRO A 65 -25.62 -23.18 6.66
CA PRO A 65 -26.89 -22.51 6.97
C PRO A 65 -28.07 -23.47 7.20
N ASP A 66 -27.98 -24.70 6.70
CA ASP A 66 -28.96 -25.77 6.89
C ASP A 66 -28.81 -26.52 8.23
N GLY A 67 -27.85 -26.12 9.07
CA GLY A 67 -27.54 -26.75 10.36
C GLY A 67 -26.61 -27.96 10.28
N THR A 68 -26.17 -28.36 9.07
CA THR A 68 -25.17 -29.43 8.93
C THR A 68 -23.77 -28.93 9.28
N ALA A 69 -22.96 -29.76 9.93
CA ALA A 69 -21.58 -29.42 10.28
C ALA A 69 -20.60 -30.26 9.47
N VAL A 70 -19.63 -29.61 8.83
CA VAL A 70 -18.53 -30.26 8.11
C VAL A 70 -17.23 -29.96 8.84
N THR A 71 -16.49 -31.02 9.19
CA THR A 71 -15.16 -30.89 9.78
C THR A 71 -14.10 -30.97 8.69
N ASN A 72 -13.35 -29.90 8.53
CA ASN A 72 -12.15 -29.82 7.71
C ASN A 72 -10.89 -29.78 8.58
N TYR A 73 -9.73 -29.93 7.96
CA TYR A 73 -8.44 -29.93 8.66
C TYR A 73 -7.51 -28.92 7.98
N ILE A 74 -6.87 -28.07 8.78
CA ILE A 74 -5.75 -27.24 8.33
C ILE A 74 -4.48 -28.08 8.43
N ASP A 75 -3.71 -28.17 7.34
CA ASP A 75 -2.48 -28.96 7.32
C ASP A 75 -1.49 -28.55 8.41
N LEU A 76 -1.19 -27.25 8.54
CA LEU A 76 -0.42 -26.72 9.66
C LEU A 76 -1.00 -25.38 10.16
N TYR A 77 -1.25 -25.30 11.46
CA TYR A 77 -1.82 -24.12 12.09
C TYR A 77 -0.97 -23.66 13.26
N LYS A 78 -0.70 -22.35 13.36
CA LYS A 78 -0.13 -21.70 14.54
C LYS A 78 -0.94 -20.45 14.90
N ALA A 79 -1.58 -20.48 16.07
CA ALA A 79 -2.40 -19.41 16.60
C ALA A 79 -1.61 -18.09 16.69
N GLY A 80 -2.24 -17.00 16.25
CA GLY A 80 -1.62 -15.68 16.16
C GLY A 80 -0.49 -15.55 15.13
N HIS A 81 -0.21 -16.58 14.33
CA HIS A 81 0.89 -16.58 13.36
C HIS A 81 0.41 -16.86 11.94
N PHE A 82 -0.01 -18.09 11.66
CA PHE A 82 -0.37 -18.47 10.30
C PHE A 82 -1.36 -19.63 10.22
N VAL A 83 -2.05 -19.68 9.08
CA VAL A 83 -2.65 -20.90 8.50
C VAL A 83 -1.78 -21.32 7.33
N CYS A 84 -1.41 -22.59 7.25
CA CYS A 84 -0.66 -23.15 6.13
C CYS A 84 -1.47 -24.26 5.47
N GLU A 85 -1.74 -24.09 4.17
CA GLU A 85 -2.35 -25.08 3.29
C GLU A 85 -1.29 -25.64 2.35
N THR A 86 -1.17 -26.96 2.28
CA THR A 86 -0.19 -27.64 1.44
C THR A 86 -0.84 -28.21 0.17
N LYS A 87 -0.07 -28.24 -0.91
CA LYS A 87 -0.37 -28.92 -2.18
C LYS A 87 0.89 -29.63 -2.68
N GLN A 88 0.76 -30.50 -3.68
CA GLN A 88 1.91 -30.98 -4.45
C GLN A 88 1.59 -30.95 -5.96
N GLY A 89 2.33 -30.13 -6.70
CA GLY A 89 2.34 -30.16 -8.16
C GLY A 89 3.02 -31.43 -8.70
N SER A 90 2.63 -31.88 -9.89
CA SER A 90 3.31 -32.96 -10.59
C SER A 90 4.50 -32.43 -11.42
N SER A 91 5.63 -33.14 -11.40
CA SER A 91 6.87 -32.77 -12.09
C SER A 91 7.04 -33.38 -13.49
N GLU A 92 6.13 -34.26 -13.95
CA GLU A 92 6.39 -35.06 -15.15
C GLU A 92 6.35 -34.24 -16.47
N ILE A 93 7.43 -34.37 -17.24
CA ILE A 93 7.42 -34.21 -18.69
C ILE A 93 6.86 -35.54 -19.23
N ILE A 94 5.57 -35.57 -19.58
CA ILE A 94 5.05 -36.67 -20.39
C ILE A 94 5.61 -36.44 -21.80
N ALA A 95 6.54 -37.30 -22.23
CA ALA A 95 6.91 -37.38 -23.64
C ALA A 95 5.64 -37.75 -24.44
N GLU A 96 5.43 -37.09 -25.57
CA GLU A 96 4.20 -37.07 -26.40
C GLU A 96 3.67 -38.42 -26.95
N GLU A 97 4.08 -39.60 -26.44
CA GLU A 97 3.78 -40.87 -27.10
C GLU A 97 2.62 -41.72 -26.54
N ASP A 98 2.00 -41.39 -25.41
CA ASP A 98 0.97 -42.26 -24.79
C ASP A 98 -0.44 -41.65 -24.62
N ALA A 99 -0.92 -40.93 -25.64
CA ALA A 99 -2.27 -40.34 -25.69
C ALA A 99 -3.43 -41.35 -25.93
N ALA A 100 -3.26 -42.64 -25.60
CA ALA A 100 -4.24 -43.68 -25.94
C ALA A 100 -4.59 -44.61 -24.78
N LYS A 101 -5.08 -44.08 -23.66
CA LYS A 101 -5.93 -44.82 -22.69
C LYS A 101 -6.67 -43.87 -21.73
N PRO A 102 -8.00 -43.92 -21.63
CA PRO A 102 -8.73 -43.15 -20.62
C PRO A 102 -8.61 -43.86 -19.27
N SER A 103 -7.74 -43.37 -18.38
CA SER A 103 -7.77 -43.77 -16.96
C SER A 103 -8.66 -42.82 -16.17
N SER A 104 -9.59 -43.38 -15.39
CA SER A 104 -10.56 -42.66 -14.56
C SER A 104 -9.95 -42.11 -13.26
N THR A 105 -8.75 -41.54 -13.32
CA THR A 105 -8.01 -41.05 -12.15
C THR A 105 -8.07 -39.52 -12.12
N LYS A 106 -8.43 -38.95 -10.95
CA LYS A 106 -8.63 -37.51 -10.68
C LYS A 106 -7.69 -36.61 -11.47
N LEU A 107 -8.24 -35.52 -12.06
CA LEU A 107 -7.45 -34.46 -12.71
C LEU A 107 -6.25 -34.09 -11.82
N GLY A 108 -5.05 -34.37 -12.31
CA GLY A 108 -3.81 -34.08 -11.59
C GLY A 108 -3.63 -32.58 -11.36
N HIS A 109 -2.93 -32.25 -10.28
CA HIS A 109 -2.42 -30.90 -10.03
C HIS A 109 -1.52 -30.49 -11.22
N GLY A 110 -1.84 -29.37 -11.87
CA GLY A 110 -1.19 -28.94 -13.11
C GLY A 110 0.34 -28.93 -13.00
N LYS A 111 1.02 -29.06 -14.14
CA LYS A 111 2.49 -29.05 -14.21
C LYS A 111 3.05 -27.78 -13.58
N ARG A 112 4.07 -27.88 -12.73
CA ARG A 112 4.76 -26.71 -12.13
C ARG A 112 5.13 -25.68 -13.19
N GLY A 113 4.81 -24.41 -12.95
CA GLY A 113 5.00 -23.32 -13.90
C GLY A 113 3.96 -23.21 -15.03
N SER A 114 2.90 -24.04 -15.01
CA SER A 114 1.75 -23.89 -15.92
C SER A 114 0.61 -23.10 -15.30
N ALA A 115 -0.26 -22.52 -16.14
CA ALA A 115 -1.48 -21.86 -15.67
C ALA A 115 -2.40 -22.77 -14.82
N ALA A 116 -2.38 -24.08 -15.08
CA ALA A 116 -3.13 -25.06 -14.29
C ALA A 116 -2.56 -25.24 -12.87
N PHE A 117 -1.24 -25.09 -12.70
CA PHE A 117 -0.58 -25.08 -11.40
C PHE A 117 -0.93 -23.82 -10.61
N ASP A 118 -0.88 -22.64 -11.24
CA ASP A 118 -1.25 -21.39 -10.58
C ASP A 118 -2.73 -21.39 -10.15
N LYS A 119 -3.64 -21.92 -10.98
CA LYS A 119 -5.05 -22.14 -10.59
C LYS A 119 -5.18 -23.09 -9.39
N ALA A 120 -4.32 -24.09 -9.26
CA ALA A 120 -4.34 -25.00 -8.12
C ALA A 120 -3.88 -24.32 -6.82
N LEU A 121 -2.83 -23.49 -6.90
CA LEU A 121 -2.37 -22.69 -5.76
C LEU A 121 -3.37 -21.61 -5.35
N GLU A 122 -4.07 -20.99 -6.31
CA GLU A 122 -5.15 -20.05 -6.01
C GLU A 122 -6.33 -20.72 -5.29
N ARG A 123 -6.68 -21.97 -5.65
CA ARG A 123 -7.67 -22.75 -4.89
C ARG A 123 -7.19 -23.05 -3.47
N ALA A 124 -5.90 -23.36 -3.29
CA ALA A 124 -5.30 -23.59 -1.98
C ALA A 124 -5.35 -22.31 -1.11
N TYR A 125 -5.05 -21.16 -1.70
CA TYR A 125 -5.21 -19.86 -1.05
C TYR A 125 -6.65 -19.64 -0.57
N ASN A 126 -7.63 -19.87 -1.44
CA ASN A 126 -9.04 -19.69 -1.11
C ASN A 126 -9.48 -20.65 0.00
N GLN A 127 -9.01 -21.90 -0.04
CA GLN A 127 -9.26 -22.90 0.99
C GLN A 127 -8.68 -22.48 2.36
N GLY A 128 -7.42 -22.03 2.39
CA GLY A 128 -6.81 -21.52 3.62
C GLY A 128 -7.56 -20.30 4.17
N ARG A 129 -8.04 -19.41 3.30
CA ARG A 129 -8.84 -18.24 3.70
C ARG A 129 -10.17 -18.65 4.32
N ASP A 130 -10.85 -19.65 3.75
CA ASP A 130 -12.09 -20.19 4.29
C ASP A 130 -11.90 -20.84 5.67
N TYR A 131 -10.72 -21.41 5.92
CA TYR A 131 -10.36 -21.89 7.25
C TYR A 131 -10.20 -20.75 8.24
N ILE A 132 -9.53 -19.66 7.84
CA ILE A 132 -9.34 -18.48 8.70
C ILE A 132 -10.67 -17.87 9.13
N THR A 133 -11.64 -17.76 8.22
CA THR A 133 -12.99 -17.23 8.56
C THR A 133 -13.74 -18.15 9.52
N SER A 134 -13.48 -19.46 9.45
CA SER A 134 -14.05 -20.50 10.30
C SER A 134 -13.34 -20.69 11.64
N LEU A 135 -12.23 -19.99 11.90
CA LEU A 135 -11.53 -20.06 13.20
C LEU A 135 -12.37 -19.44 14.33
N PRO A 136 -12.27 -19.98 15.56
CA PRO A 136 -12.89 -19.37 16.74
C PRO A 136 -12.51 -17.89 16.90
N ALA A 137 -13.47 -17.03 17.24
CA ALA A 137 -13.23 -15.58 17.35
C ALA A 137 -12.23 -15.22 18.46
N ASN A 138 -12.19 -15.99 19.55
CA ASN A 138 -11.29 -15.83 20.69
C ASN A 138 -9.81 -16.10 20.36
N HIS A 139 -9.51 -16.81 19.26
CA HIS A 139 -8.12 -17.06 18.83
C HIS A 139 -7.57 -15.93 17.95
N GLY A 140 -8.40 -14.94 17.61
CA GLY A 140 -8.09 -13.92 16.63
C GLY A 140 -8.01 -14.51 15.21
N ARG A 141 -7.50 -13.71 14.27
CA ARG A 141 -7.16 -14.18 12.92
C ARG A 141 -5.65 -14.07 12.76
N PRO A 142 -4.98 -15.07 12.16
CA PRO A 142 -3.53 -15.04 12.04
C PRO A 142 -3.09 -13.99 11.01
N PRO A 143 -1.97 -13.29 11.19
CA PRO A 143 -1.48 -12.30 10.24
C PRO A 143 -1.00 -12.90 8.91
N PHE A 144 -0.69 -14.20 8.84
CA PHE A 144 -0.24 -14.87 7.61
C PHE A 144 -1.15 -16.01 7.17
N LEU A 145 -1.22 -16.18 5.85
CA LEU A 145 -1.69 -17.37 5.17
C LEU A 145 -0.54 -17.86 4.27
N ILE A 146 -0.21 -19.15 4.39
CA ILE A 146 0.87 -19.78 3.64
C ILE A 146 0.25 -20.81 2.71
N VAL A 147 0.64 -20.78 1.44
CA VAL A 147 0.36 -21.87 0.50
C VAL A 147 1.70 -22.53 0.17
N CYS A 148 1.85 -23.80 0.52
CA CYS A 148 3.10 -24.53 0.32
C CYS A 148 2.94 -25.61 -0.74
N ASP A 149 3.70 -25.52 -1.84
CA ASP A 149 3.93 -26.66 -2.73
C ASP A 149 5.09 -27.48 -2.17
N VAL A 150 4.80 -28.68 -1.64
CA VAL A 150 5.80 -29.51 -0.97
C VAL A 150 6.93 -29.82 -1.94
N GLY A 151 8.15 -29.45 -1.54
CA GLY A 151 9.34 -29.68 -2.35
C GLY A 151 9.57 -28.69 -3.49
N TYR A 152 8.89 -27.53 -3.51
CA TYR A 152 9.07 -26.54 -4.59
C TYR A 152 8.93 -25.09 -4.18
N SER A 153 7.80 -24.69 -3.61
CA SER A 153 7.53 -23.27 -3.33
C SER A 153 6.73 -23.04 -2.05
N ILE A 154 6.95 -21.87 -1.47
CA ILE A 154 6.24 -21.35 -0.30
C ILE A 154 5.73 -19.97 -0.67
N ASP A 155 4.43 -19.83 -0.87
CA ASP A 155 3.77 -18.56 -1.17
C ASP A 155 3.29 -17.94 0.14
N LEU A 156 3.70 -16.70 0.40
CA LEU A 156 3.31 -15.94 1.59
C LEU A 156 2.23 -14.90 1.26
N TYR A 157 1.19 -14.88 2.09
CA TYR A 157 0.16 -13.87 2.07
C TYR A 157 -0.03 -13.29 3.46
N ALA A 158 -0.25 -11.97 3.58
CA ALA A 158 -0.35 -11.28 4.86
C ALA A 158 -1.61 -10.39 4.96
N GLU A 159 -2.12 -10.29 6.19
CA GLU A 159 -3.24 -9.43 6.59
C GLU A 159 -2.98 -8.98 8.04
N PHE A 160 -2.17 -7.93 8.22
CA PHE A 160 -1.68 -7.53 9.55
C PHE A 160 -2.73 -6.91 10.46
N THR A 161 -3.94 -6.60 9.97
CA THR A 161 -5.04 -6.11 10.83
C THR A 161 -5.72 -7.25 11.59
N CYS A 162 -5.47 -8.50 11.20
CA CYS A 162 -6.02 -9.70 11.82
C CYS A 162 -7.55 -9.69 11.90
N THR A 163 -8.20 -9.13 10.88
CA THR A 163 -9.65 -9.14 10.72
C THR A 163 -10.12 -10.42 10.03
N GLY A 164 -9.21 -11.13 9.36
CA GLY A 164 -9.55 -12.30 8.55
C GLY A 164 -10.17 -11.92 7.21
N GLY A 165 -9.95 -10.67 6.78
CA GLY A 165 -10.32 -10.17 5.47
C GLY A 165 -9.44 -10.73 4.36
N ARG A 166 -9.09 -9.91 3.38
CA ARG A 166 -8.27 -10.35 2.24
C ARG A 166 -6.79 -10.37 2.60
N TYR A 167 -6.16 -11.53 2.43
CA TYR A 167 -4.72 -11.70 2.57
C TYR A 167 -4.02 -11.31 1.27
N GLU A 168 -3.13 -10.35 1.31
CA GLU A 168 -2.39 -9.84 0.15
C GLU A 168 -1.06 -10.58 -0.02
N ARG A 169 -0.58 -10.72 -1.26
CA ARG A 169 0.73 -11.31 -1.57
C ARG A 169 1.85 -10.56 -0.83
N PHE A 170 2.67 -11.27 -0.05
CA PHE A 170 3.69 -10.67 0.82
C PHE A 170 5.10 -11.16 0.49
N PRO A 171 6.12 -10.27 0.39
CA PRO A 171 6.11 -8.84 0.70
C PRO A 171 5.49 -7.97 -0.40
N ASP A 172 5.40 -8.49 -1.61
CA ASP A 172 4.85 -7.81 -2.77
C ASP A 172 4.41 -8.84 -3.84
N PRO A 173 3.64 -8.46 -4.87
CA PRO A 173 3.14 -9.38 -5.89
C PRO A 173 4.23 -10.16 -6.65
N LYS A 174 5.46 -9.63 -6.77
CA LYS A 174 6.55 -10.27 -7.52
C LYS A 174 7.35 -11.24 -6.66
N ASN A 175 7.53 -10.94 -5.37
CA ASN A 175 8.43 -11.67 -4.47
C ASN A 175 7.69 -12.52 -3.42
N HIS A 176 6.38 -12.74 -3.57
CA HIS A 176 5.58 -13.50 -2.61
C HIS A 176 5.80 -15.01 -2.66
N ARG A 177 6.20 -15.53 -3.82
CA ARG A 177 6.54 -16.94 -4.03
C ARG A 177 8.02 -17.13 -3.76
N ILE A 178 8.32 -17.96 -2.76
CA ILE A 178 9.68 -18.35 -2.37
C ILE A 178 9.93 -19.74 -2.92
N LEU A 179 10.87 -19.90 -3.86
CA LEU A 179 11.29 -21.21 -4.34
C LEU A 179 12.23 -21.87 -3.32
N LEU A 180 12.36 -23.19 -3.33
CA LEU A 180 13.32 -23.87 -2.45
C LEU A 180 14.75 -23.37 -2.64
N ALA A 181 15.15 -23.09 -3.88
CA ALA A 181 16.46 -22.52 -4.19
C ALA A 181 16.68 -21.15 -3.49
N ASP A 182 15.63 -20.37 -3.24
CA ASP A 182 15.74 -19.09 -2.54
C ASP A 182 16.12 -19.27 -1.06
N LEU A 183 16.00 -20.47 -0.49
CA LEU A 183 16.43 -20.76 0.88
C LEU A 183 17.95 -20.66 1.07
N HIS A 184 18.75 -20.59 0.00
CA HIS A 184 20.17 -20.22 0.10
C HIS A 184 20.36 -18.78 0.60
N ARG A 185 19.38 -17.90 0.41
CA ARG A 185 19.44 -16.49 0.79
C ARG A 185 19.11 -16.28 2.27
N PRO A 186 20.02 -15.74 3.10
CA PRO A 186 19.78 -15.55 4.53
C PRO A 186 18.54 -14.71 4.85
N GLU A 187 18.27 -13.67 4.07
CA GLU A 187 17.13 -12.77 4.26
C GLU A 187 15.78 -13.46 4.04
N ILE A 188 15.73 -14.49 3.18
CA ILE A 188 14.52 -15.30 2.94
C ILE A 188 14.27 -16.22 4.13
N ARG A 189 15.32 -16.85 4.66
CA ARG A 189 15.23 -17.67 5.87
C ARG A 189 14.80 -16.85 7.08
N GLU A 190 15.35 -15.65 7.25
CA GLU A 190 14.97 -14.75 8.35
C GLU A 190 13.50 -14.31 8.23
N ARG A 191 13.02 -14.02 7.01
CA ARG A 191 11.61 -13.71 6.78
C ARG A 191 10.71 -14.89 7.17
N LEU A 192 11.02 -16.11 6.71
CA LEU A 192 10.26 -17.30 7.06
C LEU A 192 10.31 -17.57 8.57
N ARG A 193 11.48 -17.41 9.21
CA ARG A 193 11.62 -17.51 10.67
C ARG A 193 10.70 -16.53 11.39
N ALA A 194 10.69 -15.26 10.99
CA ALA A 194 9.84 -14.23 11.58
C ALA A 194 8.34 -14.55 11.44
N VAL A 195 7.89 -15.14 10.33
CA VAL A 195 6.50 -15.64 10.19
C VAL A 195 6.15 -16.65 11.29
N PHE A 196 7.12 -17.48 11.71
CA PHE A 196 6.94 -18.47 12.77
C PHE A 196 7.15 -17.93 14.18
N THR A 197 7.87 -16.82 14.40
CA THR A 197 8.25 -16.37 15.75
C THR A 197 7.65 -15.03 16.17
N ASP A 198 7.73 -14.02 15.31
CA ASP A 198 7.18 -12.68 15.52
C ASP A 198 6.65 -12.13 14.19
N PRO A 199 5.49 -12.61 13.72
CA PRO A 199 4.96 -12.27 12.40
C PRO A 199 4.68 -10.78 12.28
N HIS A 200 4.32 -10.10 13.37
CA HIS A 200 4.05 -8.67 13.34
C HIS A 200 5.31 -7.81 13.22
N SER A 201 6.52 -8.36 13.44
CA SER A 201 7.78 -7.67 13.08
C SER A 201 7.93 -7.46 11.57
N LEU A 202 7.20 -8.24 10.76
CA LEU A 202 7.20 -8.13 9.31
C LEU A 202 6.21 -7.09 8.78
N ASP A 203 5.38 -6.50 9.64
CA ASP A 203 4.41 -5.48 9.27
C ASP A 203 5.12 -4.24 8.70
N PRO A 204 4.97 -3.96 7.38
CA PRO A 204 5.62 -2.82 6.76
C PRO A 204 5.20 -1.49 7.38
N SER A 205 3.98 -1.39 7.94
CA SER A 205 3.50 -0.16 8.58
C SER A 205 4.26 0.17 9.86
N LYS A 206 4.68 -0.84 10.63
CA LYS A 206 5.49 -0.61 11.84
C LYS A 206 6.88 -0.10 11.50
N LYS A 207 7.54 -0.71 10.50
CA LYS A 207 8.85 -0.26 10.02
C LYS A 207 8.78 1.17 9.46
N ALA A 208 7.76 1.46 8.65
CA ALA A 208 7.51 2.80 8.13
C ALA A 208 7.29 3.80 9.27
N ALA A 209 6.51 3.43 10.29
CA ALA A 209 6.27 4.28 11.45
C ALA A 209 7.54 4.57 12.26
N GLU A 210 8.42 3.58 12.44
CA GLU A 210 9.72 3.76 13.11
C GLU A 210 10.62 4.74 12.35
N VAL A 211 10.80 4.53 11.05
CA VAL A 211 11.57 5.44 10.17
C VAL A 211 10.99 6.84 10.20
N THR A 212 9.66 6.97 10.13
CA THR A 212 8.97 8.27 10.14
C THR A 212 9.17 9.01 11.46
N ARG A 213 9.22 8.31 12.59
CA ARG A 213 9.50 8.91 13.91
C ARG A 213 10.93 9.43 14.03
N ASP A 214 11.92 8.63 13.63
CA ASP A 214 13.33 9.07 13.66
C ASP A 214 13.53 10.36 12.85
N ILE A 215 12.96 10.37 11.65
CA ILE A 215 13.00 11.52 10.74
C ILE A 215 12.31 12.75 11.37
N ALA A 216 11.12 12.58 11.95
CA ALA A 216 10.42 13.67 12.61
C ALA A 216 11.22 14.26 13.79
N ASP A 217 11.89 13.41 14.57
CA ASP A 217 12.72 13.85 15.69
C ASP A 217 13.91 14.72 15.23
N ARG A 218 14.51 14.40 14.07
CA ARG A 218 15.57 15.22 13.46
C ARG A 218 15.06 16.60 13.06
N LEU A 219 13.91 16.66 12.40
CA LEU A 219 13.28 17.94 12.02
C LEU A 219 12.86 18.75 13.23
N ALA A 220 12.33 18.11 14.27
CA ALA A 220 11.92 18.79 15.50
C ALA A 220 13.12 19.43 16.22
N LYS A 221 14.30 18.79 16.19
CA LYS A 221 15.55 19.38 16.70
C LYS A 221 15.95 20.62 15.90
N LEU A 222 15.87 20.55 14.56
CA LEU A 222 16.16 21.70 13.70
C LEU A 222 15.17 22.85 13.93
N ALA A 223 13.86 22.57 14.00
CA ALA A 223 12.81 23.54 14.30
C ALA A 223 13.08 24.28 15.61
N LYS A 224 13.37 23.55 16.69
CA LYS A 224 13.72 24.13 17.99
C LYS A 224 14.95 25.02 17.92
N SER A 225 15.96 24.61 17.15
CA SER A 225 17.18 25.42 16.96
C SER A 225 16.89 26.72 16.19
N LEU A 226 15.99 26.69 15.21
CA LEU A 226 15.58 27.87 14.44
C LEU A 226 14.74 28.84 15.28
N GLU A 227 13.82 28.33 16.10
CA GLU A 227 13.06 29.15 17.04
C GLU A 227 13.95 29.81 18.08
N ALA A 228 14.92 29.07 18.63
CA ALA A 228 15.89 29.61 19.58
C ALA A 228 16.76 30.72 18.96
N ALA A 229 16.90 30.74 17.63
CA ALA A 229 17.55 31.82 16.88
C ALA A 229 16.62 33.02 16.59
N GLY A 230 15.36 32.98 17.04
CA GLY A 230 14.39 34.07 16.94
C GLY A 230 13.62 34.13 15.63
N HIS A 231 13.61 33.07 14.83
CA HIS A 231 12.83 33.02 13.60
C HIS A 231 11.32 32.87 13.88
N ASP A 232 10.50 33.47 13.02
CA ASP A 232 9.04 33.38 13.10
C ASP A 232 8.54 31.94 12.84
N PRO A 233 7.61 31.39 13.64
CA PRO A 233 7.13 30.03 13.50
C PRO A 233 6.53 29.70 12.12
N GLN A 234 5.82 30.65 11.50
CA GLN A 234 5.23 30.44 10.17
C GLN A 234 6.30 30.38 9.08
N VAL A 235 7.37 31.18 9.22
CA VAL A 235 8.54 31.13 8.33
C VAL A 235 9.29 29.80 8.49
N ILE A 236 9.49 29.34 9.72
CA ILE A 236 10.12 28.05 10.03
C ILE A 236 9.29 26.91 9.41
N ALA A 237 7.97 26.92 9.59
CA ALA A 237 7.06 25.94 9.03
C ALA A 237 7.19 25.80 7.52
N GLY A 238 7.11 26.92 6.79
CA GLY A 238 7.26 26.90 5.34
C GLY A 238 8.65 26.43 4.90
N PHE A 239 9.71 26.84 5.60
CA PHE A 239 11.07 26.40 5.32
C PHE A 239 11.24 24.88 5.50
N LEU A 240 10.78 24.33 6.62
CA LEU A 240 10.88 22.91 6.91
C LEU A 240 10.03 22.06 5.95
N GLN A 241 8.82 22.51 5.61
CA GLN A 241 7.97 21.85 4.60
C GLN A 241 8.68 21.73 3.24
N ARG A 242 9.32 22.80 2.76
CA ARG A 242 10.06 22.79 1.49
C ARG A 242 11.31 21.91 1.55
N SER A 243 12.13 22.06 2.59
CA SER A 243 13.33 21.23 2.78
C SER A 243 12.97 19.75 2.81
N LEU A 244 11.90 19.43 3.52
CA LEU A 244 11.40 18.07 3.61
C LEU A 244 10.95 17.50 2.28
N PHE A 245 10.08 18.22 1.59
CA PHE A 245 9.60 17.78 0.29
C PHE A 245 10.76 17.60 -0.69
N THR A 246 11.81 18.42 -0.58
CA THR A 246 13.02 18.31 -1.41
C THR A 246 13.79 17.02 -1.12
N MET A 247 14.03 16.68 0.16
CA MET A 247 14.67 15.41 0.58
C MET A 247 13.83 14.20 0.15
N PHE A 248 12.51 14.28 0.33
CA PHE A 248 11.60 13.25 -0.14
C PHE A 248 11.65 13.09 -1.67
N ALA A 249 11.67 14.20 -2.42
CA ALA A 249 11.64 14.19 -3.87
C ALA A 249 12.90 13.55 -4.49
N GLU A 250 14.09 13.78 -3.94
CA GLU A 250 15.31 13.07 -4.39
C GLU A 250 15.23 11.58 -4.10
N ASP A 251 14.75 11.20 -2.92
CA ASP A 251 14.73 9.81 -2.52
C ASP A 251 13.69 9.00 -3.27
N ILE A 252 12.56 9.57 -3.67
CA ILE A 252 11.57 8.87 -4.51
C ILE A 252 11.78 9.03 -6.02
N GLY A 253 12.87 9.67 -6.44
CA GLY A 253 13.26 9.80 -7.84
C GLY A 253 12.49 10.87 -8.63
N LEU A 254 11.87 11.83 -7.96
CA LEU A 254 11.35 13.06 -8.60
C LEU A 254 12.47 14.08 -8.85
N LEU A 255 13.53 14.04 -8.03
CA LEU A 255 14.80 14.71 -8.26
C LEU A 255 15.91 13.69 -8.51
N PRO A 256 17.04 14.12 -9.09
CA PRO A 256 18.25 13.31 -9.12
C PRO A 256 18.65 12.82 -7.71
N GLU A 257 19.08 11.57 -7.63
CA GLU A 257 19.50 10.93 -6.39
C GLU A 257 20.61 11.73 -5.69
N ASN A 258 20.45 11.98 -4.39
CA ASN A 258 21.32 12.83 -3.55
C ASN A 258 21.50 14.28 -4.04
N GLY A 259 20.71 14.77 -5.00
CA GLY A 259 20.91 16.10 -5.59
C GLY A 259 20.84 17.25 -4.57
N PHE A 260 19.88 17.19 -3.64
CA PHE A 260 19.74 18.19 -2.58
C PHE A 260 20.79 17.98 -1.49
N LYS A 261 20.99 16.74 -1.05
CA LYS A 261 22.06 16.39 -0.10
C LYS A 261 23.44 16.89 -0.56
N ASP A 262 23.80 16.67 -1.81
CA ASP A 262 25.07 17.10 -2.39
C ASP A 262 25.22 18.62 -2.39
N ILE A 263 24.13 19.36 -2.63
CA ILE A 263 24.13 20.83 -2.51
C ILE A 263 24.43 21.24 -1.07
N LEU A 264 23.76 20.60 -0.09
CA LEU A 264 23.97 20.91 1.33
C LEU A 264 25.41 20.59 1.77
N GLU A 265 25.97 19.46 1.35
CA GLU A 265 27.34 19.06 1.66
C GLU A 265 28.36 20.04 1.08
N LYS A 266 28.16 20.54 -0.15
CA LYS A 266 29.03 21.54 -0.79
C LYS A 266 29.11 22.85 0.00
N VAL A 267 28.05 23.23 0.72
CA VAL A 267 27.99 24.49 1.50
C VAL A 267 28.20 24.28 3.00
N LYS A 268 28.49 23.06 3.45
CA LYS A 268 28.66 22.70 4.87
C LYS A 268 29.64 23.63 5.62
N ASP A 269 30.75 23.95 4.98
CA ASP A 269 31.80 24.81 5.54
C ASP A 269 31.65 26.29 5.14
N SER A 270 30.62 26.63 4.36
CA SER A 270 30.35 28.00 3.89
C SER A 270 28.84 28.30 3.90
N PRO A 271 28.23 28.53 5.08
CA PRO A 271 26.79 28.71 5.22
C PRO A 271 26.22 29.89 4.42
N HIS A 272 27.04 30.88 4.06
CA HIS A 272 26.63 31.97 3.16
C HIS A 272 26.19 31.48 1.78
N GLY A 273 26.72 30.34 1.31
CA GLY A 273 26.32 29.71 0.05
C GLY A 273 24.97 28.98 0.12
N PHE A 274 24.47 28.67 1.31
CA PHE A 274 23.23 27.90 1.49
C PHE A 274 22.02 28.64 0.90
N VAL A 275 21.79 29.88 1.32
CA VAL A 275 20.62 30.66 0.92
C VAL A 275 20.52 30.80 -0.61
N PRO A 276 21.55 31.26 -1.35
CA PRO A 276 21.44 31.43 -2.79
C PRO A 276 21.25 30.10 -3.54
N LEU A 277 21.97 29.04 -3.17
CA LEU A 277 21.87 27.76 -3.89
C LEU A 277 20.53 27.06 -3.66
N VAL A 278 20.06 26.98 -2.41
CA VAL A 278 18.77 26.35 -2.10
C VAL A 278 17.60 27.17 -2.64
N THR A 279 17.70 28.50 -2.57
CA THR A 279 16.69 29.38 -3.20
C THR A 279 16.64 29.19 -4.71
N ALA A 280 17.80 29.04 -5.38
CA ALA A 280 17.86 28.77 -6.81
C ALA A 280 17.25 27.41 -7.16
N LEU A 281 17.58 26.36 -6.40
CA LEU A 281 16.98 25.04 -6.57
C LEU A 281 15.45 25.09 -6.43
N TRP A 282 14.94 25.74 -5.38
CA TRP A 282 13.48 25.84 -5.19
C TRP A 282 12.79 26.65 -6.27
N LYS A 283 13.47 27.64 -6.89
CA LYS A 283 12.95 28.31 -8.09
C LYS A 283 12.88 27.37 -9.30
N GLU A 284 13.93 26.59 -9.53
CA GLU A 284 13.95 25.59 -10.60
C GLU A 284 12.86 24.52 -10.38
N MET A 285 12.66 24.05 -9.15
CA MET A 285 11.54 23.17 -8.81
C MET A 285 10.18 23.86 -8.99
N ALA A 286 10.07 25.14 -8.63
CA ALA A 286 8.84 25.90 -8.74
C ALA A 286 8.38 26.00 -10.20
N THR A 287 9.26 26.20 -11.17
CA THR A 287 8.88 26.38 -12.59
C THR A 287 9.13 25.16 -13.47
N GLY A 288 9.94 24.22 -13.00
CA GLY A 288 10.60 23.22 -13.83
C GLY A 288 11.76 23.83 -14.63
N THR A 289 12.70 22.99 -15.04
CA THR A 289 13.77 23.36 -15.97
C THR A 289 14.16 22.18 -16.85
N SER A 290 14.38 22.41 -18.15
CA SER A 290 14.89 21.40 -19.09
C SER A 290 16.31 20.95 -18.74
N TYR A 291 17.08 21.81 -18.06
CA TYR A 291 18.41 21.48 -17.57
C TYR A 291 18.79 22.37 -16.38
N SER A 292 18.88 21.77 -15.19
CA SER A 292 19.40 22.41 -13.98
C SER A 292 20.92 22.45 -14.01
N THR A 293 21.51 23.61 -13.77
CA THR A 293 22.98 23.73 -13.60
C THR A 293 23.43 23.33 -12.20
N LEU A 294 22.49 23.21 -11.26
CA LEU A 294 22.75 22.77 -9.89
C LEU A 294 22.82 21.24 -9.82
N LEU A 295 21.85 20.56 -10.46
CA LEU A 295 21.70 19.12 -10.43
C LEU A 295 22.17 18.41 -11.71
N MET A 296 22.59 19.16 -12.73
CA MET A 296 23.06 18.67 -14.04
C MET A 296 22.08 17.73 -14.74
N LYS A 297 20.78 17.98 -14.55
CA LYS A 297 19.68 17.13 -15.04
C LYS A 297 18.40 17.96 -15.23
N GLU A 298 17.44 17.41 -15.97
CA GLU A 298 16.10 17.99 -16.04
C GLU A 298 15.43 17.94 -14.65
N ILE A 299 14.74 19.02 -14.28
CA ILE A 299 13.91 19.08 -13.07
C ILE A 299 12.45 19.27 -13.49
N ALA A 300 11.58 18.42 -12.94
CA ALA A 300 10.16 18.51 -13.18
C ALA A 300 9.55 19.82 -12.63
N HIS A 301 8.46 20.28 -13.23
CA HIS A 301 7.72 21.43 -12.73
C HIS A 301 6.84 21.00 -11.54
N PHE A 302 7.14 21.47 -10.32
CA PHE A 302 6.43 21.04 -9.11
C PHE A 302 5.21 21.88 -8.72
N ASN A 303 5.30 23.21 -8.57
CA ASN A 303 4.34 24.03 -7.79
C ASN A 303 2.85 23.85 -8.17
N GLY A 304 1.83 24.02 -7.32
CA GLY A 304 1.61 23.42 -5.99
C GLY A 304 1.20 24.33 -4.84
N GLY A 305 1.56 25.61 -4.88
CA GLY A 305 1.54 26.48 -3.69
C GLY A 305 2.77 26.31 -2.75
N LEU A 306 3.38 25.11 -2.71
CA LEU A 306 4.52 24.81 -1.83
C LEU A 306 5.76 25.71 -2.06
N PHE A 307 6.07 26.00 -3.32
CA PHE A 307 7.24 26.76 -3.74
C PHE A 307 6.89 28.18 -4.22
N GLU A 308 5.78 28.77 -3.74
CA GLU A 308 5.44 30.17 -4.05
C GLU A 308 6.45 31.15 -3.43
N ASN A 309 6.89 30.87 -2.19
CA ASN A 309 8.02 31.56 -1.57
C ASN A 309 9.24 30.63 -1.56
N THR A 310 10.15 30.85 -2.51
CA THR A 310 11.35 30.04 -2.69
C THR A 310 12.52 30.48 -1.82
N THR A 311 12.36 31.46 -0.93
CA THR A 311 13.48 31.98 -0.15
C THR A 311 13.87 31.00 0.95
N ALA A 312 15.14 30.56 0.93
CA ALA A 312 15.72 29.73 1.98
C ALA A 312 16.06 30.55 3.22
N LEU A 313 15.85 29.96 4.40
CA LEU A 313 16.16 30.59 5.68
C LEU A 313 17.67 30.53 5.95
N PRO A 314 18.35 31.61 6.35
CA PRO A 314 19.76 31.55 6.71
C PRO A 314 20.00 30.57 7.85
N LEU A 315 20.95 29.65 7.69
CA LEU A 315 21.32 28.66 8.70
C LEU A 315 22.72 28.94 9.23
N ASN A 316 22.93 28.70 10.53
CA ASN A 316 24.28 28.58 11.08
C ASN A 316 24.86 27.17 10.80
N HIS A 317 26.16 26.97 11.08
CA HIS A 317 26.83 25.68 10.86
C HIS A 317 26.14 24.50 11.56
N GLY A 318 25.67 24.70 12.80
CA GLY A 318 24.99 23.65 13.56
C GLY A 318 23.65 23.25 12.93
N GLN A 319 22.85 24.22 12.53
CA GLN A 319 21.56 24.00 11.87
C GLN A 319 21.74 23.37 10.48
N LEU A 320 22.74 23.80 9.72
CA LEU A 320 23.08 23.20 8.43
C LEU A 320 23.53 21.75 8.61
N SER A 321 24.34 21.45 9.64
CA SER A 321 24.70 20.06 9.95
C SER A 321 23.49 19.19 10.30
N MET A 322 22.51 19.72 11.02
CA MET A 322 21.27 18.98 11.32
C MET A 322 20.45 18.71 10.06
N LEU A 323 20.42 19.67 9.13
CA LEU A 323 19.71 19.49 7.86
C LEU A 323 20.42 18.48 6.94
N ILE A 324 21.75 18.50 6.87
CA ILE A 324 22.55 17.49 6.14
C ILE A 324 22.31 16.10 6.71
N ASP A 325 22.30 15.98 8.04
CA ASP A 325 22.02 14.72 8.73
C ASP A 325 20.61 14.18 8.40
N ALA A 326 19.59 15.06 8.35
CA ALA A 326 18.25 14.69 7.90
C ALA A 326 18.23 14.26 6.42
N ALA A 327 18.94 14.98 5.55
CA ALA A 327 19.06 14.64 4.12
C ALA A 327 19.86 13.36 3.86
N GLY A 328 20.62 12.87 4.85
CA GLY A 328 21.34 11.60 4.76
C GLY A 328 20.51 10.35 5.07
N THR A 329 19.24 10.51 5.46
CA THR A 329 18.31 9.40 5.75
C THR A 329 17.50 9.01 4.53
N ASP A 330 16.98 7.78 4.48
CA ASP A 330 16.10 7.33 3.39
C ASP A 330 14.63 7.67 3.67
N TRP A 331 14.11 8.63 2.93
CA TRP A 331 12.76 9.16 3.00
C TRP A 331 11.74 8.34 2.20
N SER A 332 12.17 7.33 1.43
CA SER A 332 11.27 6.51 0.62
C SER A 332 10.33 5.63 1.46
N GLY A 333 10.73 5.30 2.68
CA GLY A 333 9.98 4.52 3.67
C GLY A 333 9.04 5.33 4.58
N VAL A 334 9.01 6.65 4.45
CA VAL A 334 8.16 7.52 5.28
C VAL A 334 6.69 7.23 5.04
N GLU A 335 5.91 7.09 6.12
CA GLU A 335 4.45 6.96 6.05
C GLU A 335 3.82 8.37 5.98
N PRO A 336 3.20 8.78 4.85
CA PRO A 336 2.68 10.14 4.67
C PRO A 336 1.68 10.56 5.75
N SER A 337 0.81 9.63 6.18
CA SER A 337 -0.17 9.82 7.26
C SER A 337 0.45 10.21 8.60
N ILE A 338 1.47 9.47 9.04
CA ILE A 338 2.19 9.72 10.29
C ILE A 338 2.96 11.03 10.15
N PHE A 339 3.61 11.19 9.00
CA PHE A 339 4.45 12.33 8.70
C PHE A 339 3.73 13.67 8.89
N GLY A 340 2.50 13.81 8.37
CA GLY A 340 1.75 15.06 8.51
C GLY A 340 1.48 15.46 9.96
N THR A 341 1.10 14.48 10.81
CA THR A 341 0.86 14.72 12.23
C THR A 341 2.13 15.05 13.00
N LEU A 342 3.25 14.40 12.66
CA LEU A 342 4.53 14.65 13.30
C LEU A 342 5.12 16.01 12.91
N LEU A 343 4.97 16.42 11.64
CA LEU A 343 5.39 17.75 11.20
C LEU A 343 4.58 18.85 11.88
N THR A 344 3.26 18.68 11.98
CA THR A 344 2.40 19.65 12.69
C THR A 344 2.87 19.85 14.13
N ARG A 345 3.17 18.75 14.84
CA ARG A 345 3.69 18.82 16.22
C ARG A 345 5.10 19.36 16.34
N ALA A 346 5.97 19.11 15.35
CA ALA A 346 7.30 19.70 15.32
C ALA A 346 7.25 21.23 15.20
N LEU A 347 6.20 21.73 14.52
CA LEU A 347 5.97 23.14 14.24
C LEU A 347 5.11 23.87 15.28
N ASP A 348 4.26 23.16 16.03
CA ASP A 348 3.49 23.75 17.12
C ASP A 348 4.24 23.66 18.46
N SER A 349 4.70 24.83 18.92
CA SER A 349 5.47 24.97 20.15
C SER A 349 4.87 24.31 21.40
N ARG A 350 3.53 24.20 21.47
CA ARG A 350 2.76 23.71 22.63
C ARG A 350 2.41 22.23 22.52
N GLU A 351 2.25 21.70 21.30
CA GLU A 351 1.91 20.29 21.07
C GLU A 351 3.14 19.36 21.02
N ARG A 352 4.36 19.93 21.05
CA ARG A 352 5.64 19.20 21.02
C ARG A 352 5.79 18.09 22.06
N HIS A 353 5.11 18.18 23.20
CA HIS A 353 5.20 17.18 24.28
C HIS A 353 4.13 16.08 24.20
N LYS A 354 3.10 16.23 23.36
CA LYS A 354 2.03 15.25 23.15
C LYS A 354 2.35 14.34 21.96
N LEU A 355 3.43 13.58 22.06
CA LEU A 355 3.76 12.56 21.07
C LEU A 355 2.74 11.41 21.15
N GLY A 356 1.75 11.40 20.25
CA GLY A 356 0.89 10.23 19.98
C GLY A 356 -0.59 10.32 20.35
N ALA A 357 -1.08 11.43 20.92
CA ALA A 357 -2.46 11.49 21.46
C ALA A 357 -3.58 11.77 20.42
N GLU A 358 -3.26 12.34 19.27
CA GLU A 358 -4.24 12.70 18.21
C GLU A 358 -3.90 12.08 16.84
N TYR A 359 -2.92 11.18 16.78
CA TYR A 359 -2.70 10.37 15.57
C TYR A 359 -3.76 9.28 15.54
N THR A 360 -4.66 9.29 14.56
CA THR A 360 -5.56 8.16 14.33
C THR A 360 -4.73 7.03 13.71
N PRO A 361 -4.51 5.89 14.40
CA PRO A 361 -3.72 4.81 13.84
C PRO A 361 -4.31 4.33 12.52
N ARG A 362 -3.47 3.91 11.57
CA ARG A 362 -3.93 3.34 10.30
C ARG A 362 -5.01 2.28 10.50
N SER A 363 -4.86 1.39 11.47
CA SER A 363 -5.85 0.36 11.79
C SER A 363 -7.22 0.93 12.18
N TYR A 364 -7.27 2.12 12.80
CA TYR A 364 -8.53 2.79 13.15
C TYR A 364 -9.17 3.43 11.92
N VAL A 365 -8.35 4.03 11.05
CA VAL A 365 -8.81 4.54 9.75
C VAL A 365 -9.41 3.39 8.94
N GLU A 366 -8.69 2.26 8.83
CA GLU A 366 -9.13 1.09 8.09
C GLU A 366 -10.43 0.49 8.62
N ARG A 367 -10.67 0.53 9.93
CA ARG A 367 -11.95 0.09 10.52
C ARG A 367 -13.16 0.90 10.03
N LEU A 368 -12.96 2.14 9.59
CA LEU A 368 -14.01 2.96 9.00
C LEU A 368 -14.06 2.78 7.48
N ILE A 369 -12.92 2.99 6.80
CA ILE A 369 -12.91 3.07 5.33
C ILE A 369 -13.15 1.73 4.66
N ARG A 370 -12.78 0.60 5.31
CA ARG A 370 -12.99 -0.74 4.74
C ARG A 370 -14.47 -1.02 4.53
N PRO A 371 -15.33 -1.03 5.56
CA PRO A 371 -16.75 -1.33 5.37
C PRO A 371 -17.52 -0.24 4.60
N THR A 372 -17.05 1.01 4.61
CA THR A 372 -17.80 2.13 4.02
C THR A 372 -17.45 2.43 2.57
N ILE A 373 -16.21 2.14 2.14
CA ILE A 373 -15.71 2.50 0.80
C ILE A 373 -15.10 1.28 0.13
N ILE A 374 -14.13 0.62 0.78
CA ILE A 374 -13.30 -0.37 0.10
C ILE A 374 -14.05 -1.68 -0.14
N GLU A 375 -14.76 -2.22 0.84
CA GLU A 375 -15.52 -3.48 0.72
C GLU A 375 -16.64 -3.40 -0.32
N PRO A 376 -17.49 -2.34 -0.35
CA PRO A 376 -18.46 -2.17 -1.44
C PRO A 376 -17.82 -2.18 -2.83
N LEU A 377 -16.70 -1.45 -3.01
CA LEU A 377 -15.98 -1.43 -4.28
C LEU A 377 -15.35 -2.78 -4.62
N ARG A 378 -14.92 -3.54 -3.62
CA ARG A 378 -14.39 -4.90 -3.79
C ARG A 378 -15.48 -5.88 -4.21
N ASP A 379 -16.68 -5.77 -3.65
CA ASP A 379 -17.82 -6.63 -4.02
C ASP A 379 -18.29 -6.34 -5.45
N GLU A 380 -18.34 -5.06 -5.84
CA GLU A 380 -18.58 -4.66 -7.23
C GLU A 380 -17.48 -5.20 -8.17
N TRP A 381 -16.22 -5.04 -7.79
CA TRP A 381 -15.09 -5.56 -8.56
C TRP A 381 -15.16 -7.06 -8.75
N GLU A 382 -15.45 -7.82 -7.70
CA GLU A 382 -15.53 -9.27 -7.77
C GLU A 382 -16.65 -9.73 -8.71
N SER A 383 -17.79 -9.04 -8.68
CA SER A 383 -18.90 -9.29 -9.60
C SER A 383 -18.49 -9.07 -11.06
N VAL A 384 -17.76 -7.97 -11.34
CA VAL A 384 -17.21 -7.67 -12.65
C VAL A 384 -16.18 -8.70 -13.08
N ARG A 385 -15.27 -9.08 -12.18
CA ARG A 385 -14.21 -10.08 -12.41
C ARG A 385 -14.80 -11.44 -12.80
N ILE A 386 -15.82 -11.90 -12.08
CA ILE A 386 -16.51 -13.17 -12.38
C ILE A 386 -17.20 -13.09 -13.75
N ALA A 387 -17.90 -11.99 -14.05
CA ALA A 387 -18.58 -11.81 -15.32
C ALA A 387 -17.58 -11.77 -16.50
N ALA A 388 -16.47 -11.04 -16.35
CA ALA A 388 -15.41 -10.97 -17.36
C ALA A 388 -14.72 -12.33 -17.56
N ALA A 389 -14.41 -13.05 -16.49
CA ALA A 389 -13.82 -14.39 -16.56
C ALA A 389 -14.72 -15.39 -17.28
N LYS A 390 -16.05 -15.30 -17.06
CA LYS A 390 -17.02 -16.13 -17.80
C LYS A 390 -17.02 -15.81 -19.29
N LEU A 391 -17.04 -14.53 -19.66
CA LEU A 391 -17.01 -14.12 -21.07
C LEU A 391 -15.72 -14.55 -21.76
N HIS A 392 -14.58 -14.44 -21.08
CA HIS A 392 -13.29 -14.91 -21.60
C HIS A 392 -13.26 -16.43 -21.77
N ALA A 393 -13.78 -17.19 -20.80
CA ALA A 393 -13.89 -18.65 -20.93
C ALA A 393 -14.83 -19.07 -22.08
N ASP A 394 -15.94 -18.35 -22.29
CA ASP A 394 -16.81 -18.56 -23.45
C ASP A 394 -16.04 -18.32 -24.76
N ALA A 395 -15.15 -17.31 -24.80
CA ALA A 395 -14.32 -17.01 -25.96
C ALA A 395 -13.30 -18.14 -26.23
N GLU A 396 -12.59 -18.61 -25.22
CA GLU A 396 -11.65 -19.74 -25.33
C GLU A 396 -12.33 -21.00 -25.90
N ILE A 397 -13.56 -21.29 -25.46
CA ILE A 397 -14.34 -22.42 -25.98
C ILE A 397 -14.64 -22.25 -27.48
N LEU A 398 -15.02 -21.05 -27.91
CA LEU A 398 -15.29 -20.74 -29.31
C LEU A 398 -14.02 -20.82 -30.17
N GLU A 399 -12.87 -20.42 -29.66
CA GLU A 399 -11.57 -20.57 -30.33
C GLU A 399 -11.18 -22.04 -30.52
N VAL A 400 -11.32 -22.86 -29.47
CA VAL A 400 -11.08 -24.30 -29.57
C VAL A 400 -12.01 -24.94 -30.62
N GLN A 401 -13.28 -24.54 -30.67
CA GLN A 401 -14.20 -24.99 -31.71
C GLN A 401 -13.76 -24.55 -33.11
N ALA A 402 -13.25 -23.32 -33.26
CA ALA A 402 -12.72 -22.84 -34.53
C ALA A 402 -11.48 -23.63 -34.97
N ASP A 403 -10.60 -23.99 -34.05
CA ASP A 403 -9.42 -24.83 -34.33
C ASP A 403 -9.80 -26.24 -34.79
N LEU A 404 -10.83 -26.84 -34.19
CA LEU A 404 -11.38 -28.12 -34.66
C LEU A 404 -11.91 -28.00 -36.09
N ARG A 405 -12.66 -26.93 -36.40
CA ARG A 405 -13.13 -26.65 -37.77
C ARG A 405 -11.97 -26.42 -38.73
N GLN A 406 -10.88 -25.80 -38.29
CA GLN A 406 -9.66 -25.64 -39.09
C GLN A 406 -9.03 -26.98 -39.46
N GLN A 407 -8.97 -27.93 -38.52
CA GLN A 407 -8.47 -29.28 -38.77
C GLN A 407 -9.34 -30.05 -39.76
N GLU A 408 -10.67 -29.99 -39.61
CA GLU A 408 -11.62 -30.58 -40.55
C GLU A 408 -11.44 -30.00 -41.97
N MET A 409 -11.31 -28.68 -42.08
CA MET A 409 -11.08 -28.00 -43.34
C MET A 409 -9.76 -28.44 -44.01
N ASN A 410 -8.68 -28.58 -43.23
CA ASN A 410 -7.39 -29.04 -43.73
C ASN A 410 -7.46 -30.47 -44.29
N ALA A 411 -8.31 -31.33 -43.72
CA ALA A 411 -8.53 -32.70 -44.19
C ALA A 411 -9.34 -32.78 -45.50
N LEU A 412 -10.17 -31.78 -45.79
CA LEU A 412 -11.12 -31.77 -46.92
C LEU A 412 -10.62 -31.06 -48.20
N GLY A 413 -9.43 -30.45 -48.18
CA GLY A 413 -8.83 -29.80 -49.35
C GLY A 413 -9.65 -28.61 -49.90
N THR A 414 -9.64 -28.40 -51.21
CA THR A 414 -10.37 -27.30 -51.89
C THR A 414 -11.77 -27.72 -52.36
N THR A 415 -12.60 -28.21 -51.44
CA THR A 415 -13.99 -28.60 -51.70
C THR A 415 -15.00 -27.50 -51.31
N LYS A 416 -16.24 -27.57 -51.83
CA LYS A 416 -17.35 -26.69 -51.39
C LYS A 416 -17.67 -26.88 -49.90
N GLU A 417 -17.47 -28.09 -49.39
CA GLU A 417 -17.63 -28.42 -47.96
C GLU A 417 -16.56 -27.70 -47.12
N ALA A 418 -15.30 -27.68 -47.58
CA ALA A 418 -14.24 -26.90 -46.93
C ALA A 418 -14.55 -25.39 -46.88
N GLN A 419 -15.19 -24.83 -47.92
CA GLN A 419 -15.63 -23.41 -47.91
C GLN A 419 -16.72 -23.13 -46.86
N ALA A 420 -17.68 -24.06 -46.68
CA ALA A 420 -18.72 -23.92 -45.68
C ALA A 420 -18.14 -23.98 -44.25
N ILE A 421 -17.23 -24.93 -44.00
CA ILE A 421 -16.51 -25.07 -42.72
C ILE A 421 -15.66 -23.83 -42.43
N GLY A 422 -14.97 -23.29 -43.44
CA GLY A 422 -14.20 -22.04 -43.29
C GLY A 422 -15.06 -20.83 -42.91
N THR A 423 -16.31 -20.79 -43.39
CA THR A 423 -17.29 -19.74 -43.02
C THR A 423 -17.72 -19.89 -41.57
N GLU A 424 -18.00 -21.12 -41.12
CA GLU A 424 -18.35 -21.41 -39.72
C GLU A 424 -17.19 -21.10 -38.77
N ARG A 425 -15.96 -21.52 -39.11
CA ARG A 425 -14.72 -21.16 -38.39
C ARG A 425 -14.59 -19.65 -38.21
N ASN A 426 -14.74 -18.88 -39.28
CA ASN A 426 -14.63 -17.42 -39.22
C ASN A 426 -15.70 -16.79 -38.33
N LYS A 427 -16.91 -17.36 -38.31
CA LYS A 427 -17.97 -16.92 -37.42
C LYS A 427 -17.63 -17.21 -35.95
N LEU A 428 -17.12 -18.40 -35.64
CA LEU A 428 -16.69 -18.77 -34.29
C LEU A 428 -15.59 -17.82 -33.78
N LEU A 429 -14.58 -17.53 -34.61
CA LEU A 429 -13.52 -16.57 -34.26
C LEU A 429 -14.05 -15.14 -34.06
N ALA A 430 -15.01 -14.71 -34.86
CA ALA A 430 -15.64 -13.40 -34.70
C ALA A 430 -16.45 -13.32 -33.40
N ASP A 431 -17.19 -14.37 -33.06
CA ASP A 431 -17.96 -14.47 -31.83
C ASP A 431 -17.03 -14.54 -30.59
N ALA A 432 -15.91 -15.29 -30.67
CA ALA A 432 -14.89 -15.33 -29.63
C ALA A 432 -14.29 -13.94 -29.37
N LYS A 433 -13.84 -13.26 -30.43
CA LYS A 433 -13.30 -11.89 -30.33
C LYS A 433 -14.31 -10.91 -29.75
N LYS A 434 -15.60 -11.07 -30.06
CA LYS A 434 -16.67 -10.25 -29.50
C LYS A 434 -16.82 -10.49 -27.99
N LYS A 435 -16.75 -11.74 -27.55
CA LYS A 435 -16.82 -12.11 -26.12
C LYS A 435 -15.66 -11.54 -25.32
N ASP A 436 -14.43 -11.62 -25.84
CA ASP A 436 -13.27 -11.00 -25.21
C ASP A 436 -13.36 -9.47 -25.16
N ALA A 437 -13.84 -8.85 -26.24
CA ALA A 437 -14.09 -7.41 -26.26
C ALA A 437 -15.16 -6.99 -25.22
N GLU A 438 -16.20 -7.81 -25.02
CA GLU A 438 -17.20 -7.59 -23.97
C GLU A 438 -16.60 -7.74 -22.57
N ALA A 439 -15.74 -8.75 -22.34
CA ALA A 439 -15.03 -8.94 -21.09
C ALA A 439 -14.15 -7.73 -20.76
N LEU A 440 -13.32 -7.30 -21.71
CA LEU A 440 -12.45 -6.13 -21.57
C LEU A 440 -13.26 -4.84 -21.32
N LYS A 441 -14.41 -4.69 -21.99
CA LYS A 441 -15.30 -3.54 -21.79
C LYS A 441 -15.87 -3.47 -20.37
N LEU A 442 -16.21 -4.61 -19.75
CA LEU A 442 -16.69 -4.64 -18.37
C LEU A 442 -15.60 -4.17 -17.40
N VAL A 443 -14.38 -4.69 -17.56
CA VAL A 443 -13.25 -4.36 -16.69
C VAL A 443 -12.85 -2.89 -16.83
N THR A 444 -12.76 -2.37 -18.06
CA THR A 444 -12.45 -0.95 -18.31
C THR A 444 -13.56 -0.01 -17.83
N ALA A 445 -14.84 -0.41 -17.94
CA ALA A 445 -15.94 0.36 -17.38
C ALA A 445 -15.86 0.48 -15.85
N PHE A 446 -15.49 -0.60 -15.16
CA PHE A 446 -15.25 -0.57 -13.72
C PHE A 446 -14.06 0.33 -13.35
N HIS A 447 -12.95 0.23 -14.08
CA HIS A 447 -11.78 1.10 -13.87
C HIS A 447 -12.15 2.59 -13.97
N ARG A 448 -12.92 2.97 -14.99
CA ARG A 448 -13.38 4.35 -15.16
C ARG A 448 -14.36 4.79 -14.07
N HIS A 449 -15.22 3.88 -13.61
CA HIS A 449 -16.07 4.13 -12.44
C HIS A 449 -15.23 4.44 -11.20
N LEU A 450 -14.23 3.60 -10.90
CA LEU A 450 -13.29 3.77 -9.78
C LEU A 450 -12.58 5.13 -9.84
N CYS A 451 -12.14 5.56 -11.03
CA CYS A 451 -11.50 6.86 -11.26
C CYS A 451 -12.46 8.06 -11.13
N GLY A 452 -13.77 7.83 -11.15
CA GLY A 452 -14.81 8.85 -11.01
C GLY A 452 -15.28 9.09 -9.57
N ILE A 453 -14.95 8.20 -8.64
CA ILE A 453 -15.39 8.29 -7.23
C ILE A 453 -14.72 9.48 -6.55
N LYS A 454 -15.47 10.19 -5.70
CA LYS A 454 -14.95 11.27 -4.86
C LYS A 454 -15.19 10.96 -3.40
N VAL A 455 -14.17 11.17 -2.58
CA VAL A 455 -14.21 10.94 -1.13
C VAL A 455 -14.02 12.28 -0.44
N LEU A 456 -14.93 12.64 0.47
CA LEU A 456 -14.89 13.89 1.22
C LEU A 456 -14.66 13.61 2.71
N ASP A 457 -13.64 14.24 3.28
CA ASP A 457 -13.42 14.34 4.71
C ASP A 457 -13.63 15.80 5.18
N PRO A 458 -14.74 16.11 5.86
CA PRO A 458 -15.09 17.48 6.25
C PRO A 458 -14.29 18.01 7.45
N ALA A 459 -13.38 17.21 8.03
CA ALA A 459 -12.49 17.65 9.10
C ALA A 459 -11.15 16.92 8.95
N CYS A 460 -10.51 17.12 7.79
CA CYS A 460 -9.50 16.19 7.32
C CYS A 460 -8.18 16.25 8.08
N GLY A 461 -7.92 17.33 8.86
CA GLY A 461 -6.64 17.54 9.50
C GLY A 461 -5.52 17.47 8.47
N THR A 462 -4.54 16.58 8.71
CA THR A 462 -3.42 16.32 7.80
C THR A 462 -3.72 15.24 6.74
N ALA A 463 -4.99 14.96 6.44
CA ALA A 463 -5.49 14.04 5.41
C ALA A 463 -5.14 12.56 5.60
N ASN A 464 -5.04 12.06 6.84
CA ASN A 464 -4.76 10.64 7.08
C ASN A 464 -5.85 9.72 6.49
N PHE A 465 -7.13 10.00 6.77
CA PHE A 465 -8.25 9.22 6.22
C PHE A 465 -8.25 9.20 4.68
N LEU A 466 -8.06 10.38 4.09
CA LEU A 466 -8.01 10.55 2.64
C LEU A 466 -6.83 9.81 2.01
N TYR A 467 -5.64 9.87 2.62
CA TYR A 467 -4.45 9.16 2.13
C TYR A 467 -4.61 7.64 2.19
N VAL A 468 -5.05 7.09 3.33
CA VAL A 468 -5.22 5.64 3.44
C VAL A 468 -6.28 5.15 2.46
N THR A 469 -7.34 5.93 2.23
CA THR A 469 -8.36 5.61 1.20
C THR A 469 -7.76 5.64 -0.22
N LEU A 470 -6.97 6.66 -0.54
CA LEU A 470 -6.23 6.76 -1.81
C LEU A 470 -5.37 5.53 -2.06
N GLU A 471 -4.62 5.09 -1.05
CA GLU A 471 -3.76 3.91 -1.17
C GLU A 471 -4.56 2.63 -1.45
N HIS A 472 -5.68 2.40 -0.74
CA HIS A 472 -6.53 1.24 -0.98
C HIS A 472 -7.20 1.27 -2.36
N MET A 473 -7.67 2.43 -2.80
CA MET A 473 -8.21 2.59 -4.17
C MET A 473 -7.13 2.36 -5.23
N LYS A 474 -5.89 2.80 -4.99
CA LYS A 474 -4.74 2.55 -5.87
C LYS A 474 -4.36 1.07 -5.96
N ARG A 475 -4.45 0.33 -4.85
CA ARG A 475 -4.29 -1.14 -4.84
C ARG A 475 -5.34 -1.82 -5.71
N LEU A 476 -6.60 -1.44 -5.52
CA LEU A 476 -7.71 -1.96 -6.32
C LEU A 476 -7.52 -1.63 -7.81
N GLU A 477 -7.13 -0.40 -8.14
CA GLU A 477 -6.81 0.01 -9.51
C GLU A 477 -5.73 -0.88 -10.14
N ALA A 478 -4.65 -1.19 -9.42
CA ALA A 478 -3.59 -2.05 -9.93
C ALA A 478 -4.09 -3.46 -10.29
N GLU A 479 -4.97 -4.04 -9.46
CA GLU A 479 -5.58 -5.35 -9.74
C GLU A 479 -6.50 -5.31 -10.97
N VAL A 480 -7.24 -4.22 -11.15
CA VAL A 480 -8.11 -4.03 -12.32
C VAL A 480 -7.26 -3.97 -13.59
N LEU A 481 -6.16 -3.22 -13.57
CA LEU A 481 -5.25 -3.07 -14.71
C LEU A 481 -4.47 -4.35 -15.02
N GLU A 482 -4.15 -5.17 -14.01
CA GLU A 482 -3.59 -6.51 -14.20
C GLU A 482 -4.56 -7.37 -15.04
N LEU A 483 -5.87 -7.33 -14.72
CA LEU A 483 -6.88 -8.06 -15.50
C LEU A 483 -7.10 -7.46 -16.90
N VAL A 484 -7.06 -6.13 -17.06
CA VAL A 484 -7.07 -5.48 -18.39
C VAL A 484 -5.96 -6.06 -19.26
N THR A 485 -4.74 -6.14 -18.72
CA THR A 485 -3.58 -6.68 -19.44
C THR A 485 -3.76 -8.16 -19.76
N ALA A 486 -4.25 -8.95 -18.80
CA ALA A 486 -4.49 -10.38 -18.97
C ALA A 486 -5.55 -10.69 -20.06
N LEU A 487 -6.53 -9.80 -20.25
CA LEU A 487 -7.54 -9.89 -21.31
C LEU A 487 -7.06 -9.31 -22.67
N GLY A 488 -5.77 -8.99 -22.81
CA GLY A 488 -5.19 -8.42 -24.03
C GLY A 488 -5.49 -6.94 -24.26
N GLY A 489 -5.97 -6.23 -23.25
CA GLY A 489 -6.19 -4.79 -23.28
C GLY A 489 -4.90 -3.98 -23.03
N ASP A 490 -4.93 -2.71 -23.43
CA ASP A 490 -3.82 -1.77 -23.20
C ASP A 490 -4.00 -1.01 -21.87
N ALA A 491 -3.43 -1.57 -20.80
CA ALA A 491 -3.43 -0.93 -19.49
C ALA A 491 -2.65 0.40 -19.47
N THR A 492 -1.69 0.60 -20.37
CA THR A 492 -0.94 1.86 -20.47
C THR A 492 -1.83 2.96 -21.02
N PHE A 493 -2.62 2.64 -22.04
CA PHE A 493 -3.61 3.57 -22.60
C PHE A 493 -4.66 3.97 -21.56
N GLU A 494 -5.24 3.00 -20.84
CA GLU A 494 -6.21 3.32 -19.78
C GLU A 494 -5.58 4.20 -18.70
N MET A 495 -4.34 3.93 -18.26
CA MET A 495 -3.63 4.75 -17.26
C MET A 495 -3.31 6.18 -17.70
N ASN A 496 -3.16 6.43 -19.01
CA ASN A 496 -2.94 7.77 -19.54
C ASN A 496 -4.20 8.63 -19.46
N GLU A 497 -5.37 8.04 -19.69
CA GLU A 497 -6.67 8.73 -19.72
C GLU A 497 -7.36 8.75 -18.35
N TYR A 498 -7.34 7.62 -17.65
CA TYR A 498 -8.05 7.39 -16.40
C TYR A 498 -7.07 6.85 -15.37
N LYS A 499 -6.99 7.51 -14.22
CA LYS A 499 -6.21 7.05 -13.09
C LYS A 499 -6.89 7.49 -11.82
N VAL A 500 -6.76 6.70 -10.76
CA VAL A 500 -7.06 7.18 -9.41
C VAL A 500 -6.08 8.31 -9.09
N ARG A 501 -6.52 9.47 -8.60
CA ARG A 501 -5.61 10.61 -8.34
C ARG A 501 -5.95 11.37 -7.06
N PRO A 502 -4.99 12.12 -6.47
CA PRO A 502 -5.23 12.95 -5.29
C PRO A 502 -6.45 13.88 -5.40
N GLU A 503 -6.80 14.35 -6.59
CA GLU A 503 -7.92 15.26 -6.82
C GLU A 503 -9.30 14.65 -6.51
N GLN A 504 -9.41 13.32 -6.42
CA GLN A 504 -10.63 12.63 -5.96
C GLN A 504 -10.86 12.75 -4.45
N PHE A 505 -9.83 13.11 -3.69
CA PHE A 505 -9.82 13.10 -2.24
C PHE A 505 -9.93 14.53 -1.72
N LEU A 506 -11.15 14.89 -1.34
CA LEU A 506 -11.56 16.22 -0.96
C LEU A 506 -11.51 16.38 0.56
N GLY A 507 -11.00 17.52 1.02
CA GLY A 507 -10.88 17.79 2.46
C GLY A 507 -11.29 19.21 2.82
N LEU A 508 -11.91 19.39 3.98
CA LEU A 508 -12.11 20.69 4.61
C LEU A 508 -11.33 20.73 5.93
N GLU A 509 -10.62 21.83 6.17
CA GLU A 509 -9.79 22.01 7.36
C GLU A 509 -9.71 23.51 7.72
N LEU A 510 -9.68 23.86 9.01
CA LEU A 510 -9.62 25.25 9.47
C LEU A 510 -8.18 25.79 9.49
N SER A 511 -7.23 24.95 9.90
CA SER A 511 -5.82 25.29 10.05
C SER A 511 -5.13 25.39 8.70
N HIS A 512 -4.64 26.58 8.38
CA HIS A 512 -3.87 26.84 7.16
C HIS A 512 -2.68 25.88 6.98
N ASN A 513 -1.95 25.62 8.08
CA ASN A 513 -0.80 24.72 8.06
C ASN A 513 -1.23 23.27 7.79
N ALA A 514 -2.32 22.81 8.39
CA ALA A 514 -2.83 21.46 8.19
C ALA A 514 -3.33 21.25 6.75
N VAL A 515 -3.98 22.25 6.14
CA VAL A 515 -4.37 22.24 4.71
C VAL A 515 -3.16 22.02 3.80
N ALA A 516 -2.08 22.78 4.02
CA ALA A 516 -0.85 22.65 3.23
C ALA A 516 -0.22 21.25 3.40
N ILE A 517 -0.17 20.75 4.63
CA ILE A 517 0.37 19.40 4.92
C ILE A 517 -0.48 18.31 4.29
N ALA A 518 -1.81 18.38 4.45
CA ALA A 518 -2.77 17.45 3.89
C ALA A 518 -2.62 17.32 2.37
N GLN A 519 -2.47 18.46 1.68
CA GLN A 519 -2.25 18.47 0.24
C GLN A 519 -0.95 17.74 -0.14
N LEU A 520 0.15 17.99 0.59
CA LEU A 520 1.42 17.31 0.36
C LEU A 520 1.33 15.81 0.64
N VAL A 521 0.69 15.40 1.72
CA VAL A 521 0.54 14.00 2.13
C VAL A 521 -0.10 13.17 1.02
N LEU A 522 -1.16 13.68 0.37
CA LEU A 522 -1.81 12.97 -0.74
C LEU A 522 -0.88 12.81 -1.96
N TRP A 523 -0.15 13.86 -2.34
CA TRP A 523 0.76 13.82 -3.49
C TRP A 523 2.00 12.96 -3.22
N ILE A 524 2.61 13.10 -2.05
CA ILE A 524 3.72 12.24 -1.57
C ILE A 524 3.29 10.78 -1.64
N GLY A 525 2.13 10.46 -1.07
CA GLY A 525 1.57 9.11 -1.09
C GLY A 525 1.34 8.56 -2.52
N TYR A 526 0.80 9.40 -3.40
CA TYR A 526 0.60 9.06 -4.80
C TYR A 526 1.92 8.74 -5.52
N PHE A 527 2.94 9.58 -5.40
CA PHE A 527 4.23 9.33 -6.04
C PHE A 527 4.99 8.15 -5.43
N GLN A 528 4.92 7.96 -4.11
CA GLN A 528 5.45 6.76 -3.46
C GLN A 528 4.82 5.48 -4.03
N TRP A 529 3.50 5.47 -4.19
CA TRP A 529 2.78 4.33 -4.77
C TRP A 529 3.28 4.01 -6.19
N GLN A 530 3.40 5.02 -7.04
CA GLN A 530 3.88 4.85 -8.42
C GLN A 530 5.30 4.32 -8.47
N ARG A 531 6.20 4.87 -7.64
CA ARG A 531 7.58 4.38 -7.57
C ARG A 531 7.63 2.93 -7.11
N LYS A 532 6.88 2.57 -6.07
CA LYS A 532 6.83 1.19 -5.54
C LYS A 532 6.31 0.18 -6.58
N THR A 533 5.35 0.57 -7.41
CA THR A 533 4.69 -0.32 -8.37
C THR A 533 5.40 -0.40 -9.71
N THR A 534 5.86 0.74 -10.25
CA THR A 534 6.45 0.83 -11.60
C THR A 534 7.97 0.97 -11.62
N GLY A 535 8.59 1.21 -10.46
CA GLY A 535 10.02 1.51 -10.34
C GLY A 535 10.40 2.97 -10.63
N LYS A 536 9.45 3.80 -11.09
CA LYS A 536 9.64 5.23 -11.36
C LYS A 536 8.44 6.03 -10.87
N ALA A 537 8.65 7.27 -10.44
CA ALA A 537 7.55 8.20 -10.23
C ALA A 537 7.11 8.76 -11.60
N ASP A 538 5.79 8.87 -11.84
CA ASP A 538 5.27 9.47 -13.07
C ASP A 538 5.52 10.97 -13.03
N THR A 539 6.23 11.49 -14.04
CA THR A 539 6.51 12.93 -14.20
C THR A 539 5.90 13.50 -15.48
N GLY A 540 4.98 12.75 -16.10
CA GLY A 540 4.29 13.13 -17.33
C GLY A 540 3.28 14.26 -17.13
N ASP A 541 2.64 14.31 -15.95
CA ASP A 541 1.71 15.39 -15.60
C ASP A 541 2.49 16.60 -15.04
N ARG A 542 2.28 17.80 -15.60
CA ARG A 542 2.91 19.03 -15.11
C ARG A 542 1.90 20.18 -14.99
N PRO A 543 1.90 20.96 -13.89
CA PRO A 543 2.75 20.79 -12.71
C PRO A 543 2.44 19.48 -11.94
N LEU A 544 3.46 18.92 -11.28
CA LEU A 544 3.33 17.71 -10.47
C LEU A 544 2.39 17.89 -9.28
N LEU A 545 2.32 19.12 -8.74
CA LEU A 545 1.35 19.53 -7.72
C LEU A 545 0.43 20.56 -8.37
N PRO A 546 -0.84 20.25 -8.68
CA PRO A 546 -1.74 21.19 -9.33
C PRO A 546 -2.10 22.36 -8.40
N LYS A 547 -2.40 23.52 -8.99
CA LYS A 547 -2.92 24.69 -8.26
C LYS A 547 -4.32 24.46 -7.70
N THR A 548 -5.11 23.62 -8.34
CA THR A 548 -6.47 23.28 -7.89
C THR A 548 -6.36 22.40 -6.66
N GLN A 549 -6.60 22.97 -5.48
CA GLN A 549 -6.47 22.25 -4.22
C GLN A 549 -7.71 21.39 -3.95
N SER A 550 -7.49 20.12 -3.66
CA SER A 550 -8.54 19.21 -3.21
C SER A 550 -8.86 19.41 -1.72
N ILE A 551 -7.91 19.96 -0.97
CA ILE A 551 -8.06 20.35 0.43
C ILE A 551 -8.31 21.85 0.51
N ARG A 552 -9.35 22.28 1.23
CA ARG A 552 -9.74 23.69 1.34
C ARG A 552 -9.66 24.17 2.78
N GLN A 553 -9.13 25.38 2.95
CA GLN A 553 -9.20 26.07 4.23
C GLN A 553 -10.63 26.60 4.45
N GLN A 554 -11.47 25.83 5.12
CA GLN A 554 -12.90 26.13 5.25
C GLN A 554 -13.50 25.47 6.50
N ASP A 555 -14.43 26.18 7.14
CA ASP A 555 -15.32 25.61 8.17
C ASP A 555 -16.40 24.75 7.50
N ALA A 556 -16.47 23.47 7.88
CA ALA A 556 -17.43 22.53 7.30
C ALA A 556 -18.87 22.72 7.81
N VAL A 557 -19.08 23.49 8.86
CA VAL A 557 -20.38 23.68 9.52
C VAL A 557 -20.96 25.06 9.22
N LEU A 558 -20.13 26.10 9.25
CA LEU A 558 -20.56 27.50 9.26
C LEU A 558 -20.04 28.30 8.05
N ALA A 559 -20.95 28.78 7.21
CA ALA A 559 -20.68 29.83 6.23
C ALA A 559 -21.22 31.18 6.74
N TYR A 560 -20.54 32.25 6.35
CA TYR A 560 -20.88 33.62 6.75
C TYR A 560 -20.40 34.59 5.67
N ASP A 561 -20.99 35.78 5.63
CA ASP A 561 -20.57 36.84 4.69
C ASP A 561 -19.27 37.50 5.15
N GLU A 562 -19.18 37.77 6.45
CA GLU A 562 -18.02 38.41 7.06
C GLU A 562 -17.85 37.95 8.51
N LYS A 563 -16.60 37.89 8.98
CA LYS A 563 -16.23 37.64 10.38
C LYS A 563 -15.62 38.91 10.96
N ILE A 564 -16.32 39.55 11.88
CA ILE A 564 -15.89 40.81 12.49
C ILE A 564 -15.55 40.62 13.97
N PRO A 565 -14.49 41.24 14.51
CA PRO A 565 -14.22 41.22 15.94
C PRO A 565 -15.44 41.75 16.71
N ARG A 566 -15.90 41.00 17.70
CA ARG A 566 -16.97 41.45 18.57
C ARG A 566 -16.46 42.60 19.43
N ILE A 567 -17.20 43.70 19.43
CA ILE A 567 -16.88 44.91 20.18
C ILE A 567 -17.84 44.99 21.38
N ASP A 568 -17.29 45.36 22.53
CA ASP A 568 -18.06 45.68 23.72
C ASP A 568 -18.80 47.01 23.51
N GLU A 569 -20.14 46.99 23.59
CA GLU A 569 -20.99 48.15 23.27
C GLU A 569 -20.76 49.35 24.21
N GLU A 570 -20.33 49.12 25.45
CA GLU A 570 -20.13 50.18 26.44
C GLU A 570 -18.74 50.82 26.34
N THR A 571 -17.72 50.01 26.05
CA THR A 571 -16.31 50.44 26.10
C THR A 571 -15.68 50.63 24.73
N GLY A 572 -16.31 50.13 23.66
CA GLY A 572 -15.80 50.18 22.29
C GLY A 572 -14.53 49.34 22.06
N LYS A 573 -14.16 48.48 23.02
CA LYS A 573 -12.98 47.61 22.91
C LYS A 573 -13.34 46.25 22.33
N ILE A 574 -12.39 45.64 21.64
CA ILE A 574 -12.54 44.26 21.14
C ILE A 574 -12.66 43.31 22.33
N LEU A 575 -13.72 42.52 22.35
CA LEU A 575 -13.91 41.48 23.35
C LEU A 575 -12.96 40.33 23.09
N THR A 576 -12.29 39.91 24.15
CA THR A 576 -11.40 38.75 24.13
C THR A 576 -11.78 37.79 25.24
N ILE A 577 -11.71 36.50 24.94
CA ILE A 577 -11.91 35.43 25.91
C ILE A 577 -10.58 34.70 26.12
N TRP A 578 -10.48 33.94 27.21
CA TRP A 578 -9.38 33.00 27.35
C TRP A 578 -9.40 32.02 26.18
N ASP A 579 -8.23 31.66 25.64
CA ASP A 579 -8.11 30.82 24.44
C ASP A 579 -8.58 29.37 24.61
N GLY A 580 -9.04 28.99 25.81
CA GLY A 580 -9.63 27.69 26.11
C GLY A 580 -8.61 26.59 26.42
N HIS A 581 -7.33 26.85 26.25
CA HIS A 581 -6.29 25.81 26.27
C HIS A 581 -5.02 26.21 27.03
N SER A 582 -4.59 27.47 26.99
CA SER A 582 -3.35 27.91 27.63
C SER A 582 -3.50 28.00 29.13
N THR A 583 -2.70 27.23 29.87
CA THR A 583 -2.67 27.29 31.33
C THR A 583 -1.33 27.82 31.83
N LYS A 584 -1.35 28.40 33.02
CA LYS A 584 -0.16 28.74 33.78
C LYS A 584 -0.23 28.08 35.15
N PRO A 585 0.91 27.70 35.75
CA PRO A 585 0.93 27.19 37.10
C PRO A 585 0.48 28.30 38.08
N HIS A 586 -0.52 28.00 38.88
CA HIS A 586 -1.05 28.91 39.88
C HIS A 586 0.04 29.21 40.93
N PRO A 587 0.36 30.49 41.20
CA PRO A 587 1.55 30.89 41.96
C PRO A 587 1.59 30.37 43.39
N VAL A 588 0.44 29.96 43.96
CA VAL A 588 0.33 29.46 45.33
C VAL A 588 0.20 27.94 45.40
N THR A 589 -0.50 27.32 44.42
CA THR A 589 -0.90 25.90 44.51
C THR A 589 -0.14 25.02 43.52
N GLY A 590 0.58 25.62 42.57
CA GLY A 590 1.25 24.92 41.47
C GLY A 590 0.30 24.20 40.51
N LYS A 591 -1.02 24.35 40.66
CA LYS A 591 -2.01 23.73 39.76
C LYS A 591 -2.11 24.54 38.48
N GLU A 592 -2.23 23.87 37.35
CA GLU A 592 -2.53 24.51 36.07
C GLU A 592 -3.89 25.22 36.12
N VAL A 593 -3.88 26.54 35.90
CA VAL A 593 -5.08 27.39 35.80
C VAL A 593 -5.07 28.14 34.47
N PRO A 594 -6.23 28.55 33.92
CA PRO A 594 -6.29 29.38 32.72
C PRO A 594 -5.30 30.55 32.75
N ASP A 595 -4.45 30.65 31.73
CA ASP A 595 -3.55 31.77 31.56
C ASP A 595 -4.35 32.99 31.08
N GLU A 596 -4.63 33.90 32.02
CA GLU A 596 -5.38 35.13 31.75
C GLU A 596 -4.74 36.06 30.71
N SER A 597 -3.45 35.88 30.39
CA SER A 597 -2.74 36.63 29.35
C SER A 597 -2.94 36.03 27.95
N ALA A 598 -3.29 34.75 27.86
CA ALA A 598 -3.58 34.05 26.63
C ALA A 598 -5.04 34.31 26.21
N ARG A 599 -5.22 35.40 25.47
CA ARG A 599 -6.54 35.89 25.04
C ARG A 599 -6.73 35.70 23.55
N THR A 600 -7.91 35.23 23.15
CA THR A 600 -8.34 35.18 21.75
C THR A 600 -9.51 36.12 21.52
N VAL A 601 -9.58 36.70 20.32
CA VAL A 601 -10.64 37.62 19.92
C VAL A 601 -11.96 36.85 19.77
N LEU A 602 -13.02 37.37 20.38
CA LEU A 602 -14.38 36.88 20.15
C LEU A 602 -14.91 37.52 18.87
N PHE A 603 -15.61 36.76 18.03
CA PHE A 603 -16.07 37.25 16.72
C PHE A 603 -17.59 37.14 16.58
N ASP A 604 -18.15 38.11 15.86
CA ASP A 604 -19.49 38.04 15.28
C ASP A 604 -19.41 37.57 13.82
N TYR A 605 -20.35 36.72 13.45
CA TYR A 605 -20.46 36.17 12.10
C TYR A 605 -21.66 36.80 11.43
N ILE A 606 -21.45 37.53 10.35
CA ILE A 606 -22.50 38.24 9.62
C ILE A 606 -23.25 37.27 8.72
N ASN A 607 -24.58 37.25 8.84
CA ASN A 607 -25.50 36.35 8.14
C ASN A 607 -25.05 34.88 8.19
N PRO A 608 -24.89 34.32 9.41
CA PRO A 608 -24.41 32.96 9.58
C PRO A 608 -25.43 31.99 8.99
N ARG A 609 -24.94 31.06 8.19
CA ARG A 609 -25.73 30.05 7.49
C ARG A 609 -24.99 28.73 7.45
N ARG A 610 -25.71 27.66 7.17
CA ARG A 610 -25.09 26.34 6.95
C ARG A 610 -24.13 26.42 5.76
N ALA A 611 -22.91 25.93 5.96
CA ALA A 611 -21.86 25.88 4.95
C ALA A 611 -22.22 25.03 3.72
#